data_AF-A0A976DNF9-F1
#
_entry.id   AF-A0A976DNF9-F1
#
_cell.length_a   1.000
_cell.length_b   1.000
_cell.length_c   1.000
_cell.angle_alpha   90.00
_cell.angle_beta   90.00
_cell.angle_gamma   90.00
#
_symmetry.space_group_name_H-M   'P 1'
#
loop_
_entity.id
_entity.type
_entity.pdbx_description
1 polymer ?
#
loop_
_entity_poly.entity_id
_entity_poly.type
_entity_poly.pdbx_seq_one_letter_code
_entity_poly.pdbx_strand_id
1 'polypeptide(L)' 'ALFDRLAEVQLELSRGEDGTGKYLSCTHSTLRQIAERRPSTLSELHDIQGMGELKVERFGAAFLAVLREG' A
#
# COMPACT_ATOMS: atom_id res chain seq x y z
N ALA A 1 -2.74 -11.19 9.83
CA ALA A 1 -1.61 -11.55 8.94
C ALA A 1 -1.09 -10.30 8.22
N LEU A 2 0.05 -10.34 7.52
CA LEU A 2 0.62 -9.16 6.83
C LEU A 2 -0.34 -8.52 5.82
N PHE A 3 -1.08 -9.35 5.08
CA PHE A 3 -2.14 -8.90 4.18
C PHE A 3 -3.20 -8.04 4.89
N ASP A 4 -3.67 -8.49 6.07
CA ASP A 4 -4.71 -7.77 6.82
C ASP A 4 -4.22 -6.39 7.27
N ARG A 5 -2.96 -6.29 7.74
CA ARG A 5 -2.34 -5.01 8.11
C ARG A 5 -2.22 -4.05 6.92
N LEU A 6 -1.86 -4.56 5.75
CA LEU A 6 -1.81 -3.73 4.52
C LEU A 6 -3.22 -3.26 4.11
N ALA A 7 -4.23 -4.11 4.24
CA ALA A 7 -5.62 -3.77 3.92
C ALA A 7 -6.18 -2.71 4.89
N GLU A 8 -5.84 -2.81 6.18
CA GLU A 8 -6.21 -1.85 7.22
C GLU A 8 -5.63 -0.46 6.93
N VAL A 9 -4.31 -0.37 6.74
CA VAL A 9 -3.64 0.90 6.41
C VAL A 9 -4.14 1.52 5.10
N GLN A 10 -4.45 0.70 4.10
CA GLN A 10 -5.07 1.21 2.88
C GLN A 10 -6.44 1.84 3.14
N LEU A 11 -7.26 1.23 3.99
CA LEU A 11 -8.58 1.74 4.31
C LEU A 11 -8.49 3.12 4.98
N GLU A 12 -7.59 3.26 5.94
CA GLU A 12 -7.29 4.52 6.63
C GLU A 12 -6.89 5.62 5.64
N LEU A 13 -6.02 5.29 4.69
CA LEU A 13 -5.50 6.24 3.71
C LEU A 13 -6.33 6.32 2.42
N SER A 14 -7.46 5.61 2.34
CA SER A 14 -8.22 5.48 1.08
C SER A 14 -8.69 6.84 0.54
N ARG A 15 -8.93 7.80 1.43
CA ARG A 15 -9.28 9.18 1.10
C ARG A 15 -8.17 10.20 1.43
N GLY A 16 -6.92 9.74 1.51
CA GLY A 16 -5.78 10.57 1.93
C GLY A 16 -5.73 10.73 3.46
N GLU A 17 -4.64 11.31 3.95
CA GLU A 17 -4.37 11.45 5.39
C GLU A 17 -5.41 12.32 6.13
N ASP A 18 -6.02 13.27 5.42
CA ASP A 18 -7.08 14.15 5.95
C ASP A 18 -8.50 13.59 5.77
N GLY A 19 -8.65 12.47 5.04
CA GLY A 19 -9.92 11.83 4.74
C GLY A 19 -10.81 12.56 3.72
N THR A 20 -10.36 13.67 3.11
CA THR A 20 -11.17 14.49 2.20
C THR A 20 -10.92 14.21 0.72
N GLY A 21 -9.83 13.50 0.42
CA GLY A 21 -9.41 13.15 -0.92
C GLY A 21 -10.35 12.17 -1.63
N LYS A 22 -10.14 12.07 -2.95
CA LYS A 22 -10.81 11.07 -3.78
C LYS A 22 -10.43 9.67 -3.31
N TYR A 23 -11.44 8.81 -3.24
CA TYR A 23 -11.25 7.41 -2.87
C TYR A 23 -10.26 6.73 -3.82
N LEU A 24 -9.28 6.04 -3.23
CA LEU A 24 -8.26 5.28 -3.91
C LEU A 24 -8.04 3.96 -3.16
N SER A 25 -7.78 2.89 -3.89
CA SER A 25 -7.48 1.58 -3.31
C SER A 25 -6.60 0.73 -4.22
N CYS A 26 -5.91 -0.25 -3.65
CA CYS A 26 -5.26 -1.35 -4.35
C CYS A 26 -6.20 -2.56 -4.43
N THR A 27 -6.01 -3.39 -5.44
CA THR A 27 -6.75 -4.66 -5.55
C THR A 27 -6.22 -5.65 -4.53
N HIS A 28 -7.03 -6.65 -4.19
CA HIS A 28 -6.59 -7.73 -3.31
C HIS A 28 -5.37 -8.48 -3.88
N SER A 29 -5.29 -8.62 -5.22
CA SER A 29 -4.12 -9.21 -5.88
C SER A 29 -2.85 -8.39 -5.67
N THR A 30 -2.93 -7.06 -5.77
CA THR A 30 -1.80 -6.16 -5.48
C THR A 30 -1.36 -6.27 -4.02
N LEU A 31 -2.28 -6.22 -3.06
CA LEU A 31 -1.96 -6.35 -1.63
C LEU A 31 -1.33 -7.71 -1.29
N ARG A 32 -1.82 -8.79 -1.90
CA ARG A 32 -1.22 -10.12 -1.78
C ARG A 32 0.20 -10.15 -2.34
N GLN A 33 0.40 -9.59 -3.53
CA GLN A 33 1.73 -9.52 -4.15
C GLN A 33 2.72 -8.71 -3.30
N ILE A 34 2.28 -7.61 -2.67
CA ILE A 34 3.10 -6.83 -1.73
C ILE A 34 3.45 -7.68 -0.51
N ALA A 35 2.48 -8.38 0.09
CA ALA A 35 2.72 -9.23 1.25
C ALA A 35 3.68 -10.40 0.95
N GLU A 36 3.63 -10.96 -0.27
CA GLU A 36 4.50 -12.05 -0.71
C GLU A 36 5.91 -11.56 -1.08
N ARG A 37 6.01 -10.44 -1.81
CA ARG A 37 7.31 -9.91 -2.28
C ARG A 37 8.07 -9.11 -1.24
N ARG A 38 7.37 -8.52 -0.25
CA ARG A 38 7.93 -7.69 0.82
C ARG A 38 8.92 -6.62 0.33
N PRO A 39 8.49 -5.69 -0.55
CA PRO A 39 9.35 -4.61 -1.00
C PRO A 39 9.86 -3.76 0.16
N SER A 40 11.08 -3.28 0.04
CA SER A 40 11.80 -2.48 1.03
C SER A 40 11.92 -1.01 0.66
N THR A 41 11.62 -0.66 -0.60
CA THR A 41 11.70 0.70 -1.15
C THR A 41 10.45 1.12 -1.93
N LEU A 42 10.27 2.43 -2.12
CA LEU A 42 9.17 2.96 -2.94
C LEU A 42 9.29 2.56 -4.41
N SER A 43 10.53 2.42 -4.92
CA SER A 43 10.77 1.94 -6.29
C SER A 43 10.32 0.50 -6.46
N GLU A 44 10.65 -0.38 -5.51
CA GLU A 44 10.20 -1.78 -5.55
C GLU A 44 8.67 -1.89 -5.42
N LEU A 45 8.04 -1.01 -4.65
CA LEU A 45 6.59 -0.90 -4.61
C LEU A 45 6.02 -0.44 -5.95
N HIS A 46 6.64 0.53 -6.61
CA HIS A 46 6.20 1.01 -7.93
C HIS A 46 6.28 -0.08 -9.01
N ASP A 47 7.24 -1.00 -8.90
CA ASP A 47 7.39 -2.14 -9.82
C ASP A 47 6.33 -3.25 -9.61
N ILE A 48 5.50 -3.16 -8.57
CA ILE A 48 4.39 -4.09 -8.34
C ILE A 48 3.20 -3.73 -9.23
N GLN A 49 2.62 -4.74 -9.88
CA GLN A 49 1.49 -4.52 -10.78
C GLN A 49 0.30 -3.93 -10.01
N GLY A 50 -0.16 -2.76 -10.47
CA GLY A 50 -1.27 -2.03 -9.87
C GLY A 50 -0.86 -1.00 -8.81
N MET A 51 0.44 -0.83 -8.53
CA MET A 51 1.02 0.26 -7.71
C MET A 51 1.64 1.35 -8.59
N GLY A 52 0.81 2.09 -9.32
CA GLY A 52 1.27 3.28 -10.05
C GLY A 52 1.60 4.45 -9.11
N GLU A 53 2.18 5.51 -9.67
CA GLU A 53 2.66 6.71 -8.98
C GLU A 53 1.71 7.23 -7.88
N LEU A 54 0.44 7.48 -8.20
CA LEU A 54 -0.54 8.00 -7.22
C LEU A 54 -0.74 7.08 -6.01
N LYS A 55 -0.65 5.75 -6.19
CA LYS A 55 -0.81 4.78 -5.09
C LYS A 55 0.46 4.65 -4.28
N VAL A 56 1.63 4.77 -4.93
CA VAL A 56 2.92 4.81 -4.23
C VAL A 56 3.02 6.07 -3.39
N GLU A 57 2.58 7.21 -3.91
CA GLU A 57 2.50 8.47 -3.17
C GLU A 57 1.56 8.34 -1.96
N ARG A 58 0.37 7.75 -2.15
CA ARG A 58 -0.62 7.66 -1.08
C ARG A 58 -0.33 6.61 -0.02
N PHE A 59 0.08 5.41 -0.44
CA PHE A 59 0.16 4.25 0.44
C PHE A 59 1.59 3.81 0.70
N GLY A 60 2.56 4.23 -0.13
CA GLY A 60 3.87 3.60 -0.18
C GLY A 60 4.64 3.68 1.13
N ALA A 61 4.70 4.87 1.73
CA ALA A 61 5.38 5.03 3.02
C ALA A 61 4.76 4.15 4.12
N ALA A 62 3.43 4.13 4.21
CA ALA A 62 2.71 3.37 5.22
C ALA A 62 2.81 1.85 4.98
N PHE A 63 2.75 1.39 3.73
CA PHE A 63 2.98 -0.01 3.39
C PHE A 63 4.41 -0.46 3.75
N LEU A 64 5.42 0.35 3.46
CA LEU A 64 6.80 0.05 3.85
C LEU A 64 6.98 0.00 5.37
N ALA A 65 6.25 0.81 6.13
CA ALA A 65 6.26 0.73 7.59
C ALA A 65 5.68 -0.61 8.07
N VAL A 66 4.49 -0.99 7.58
CA VAL A 66 3.86 -2.29 7.90
C VAL A 66 4.77 -3.47 7.56
N LEU A 67 5.49 -3.40 6.43
CA LEU A 67 6.41 -4.45 5.99
C LEU A 67 7.68 -4.56 6.84
N ARG A 68 8.11 -3.50 7.53
CA ARG A 68 9.26 -3.52 8.46
C ARG A 68 8.89 -4.09 9.83
N GLU A 69 7.63 -3.98 10.21
CA GLU A 69 7.10 -4.44 11.50
C GLU A 69 6.63 -5.91 11.50
N GLY A 70 6.83 -6.67 10.42
CA GLY A 70 6.35 -8.06 10.26
C GLY A 70 7.27 -8.97 9.46
#